data_AF-A0A7K6RV02-F1
#
_entry.id   AF-A0A7K6RV02-F1
#
_cell.length_a   1.000
_cell.length_b   1.000
_cell.length_c   1.000
_cell.angle_alpha   90.00
_cell.angle_beta   90.00
_cell.angle_gamma   90.00
#
_symmetry.space_group_name_H-M   'P 1'
#
loop_
_entity.id
_entity.type
_entity.pdbx_description
1 polymer ?
#
loop_
_entity_poly.entity_id
_entity_poly.type
_entity_poly.pdbx_seq_one_letter_code
_entity_poly.pdbx_strand_id
1 'polypeptide(L)'
;GYRVSLQGNFFGRNHTYITFPEYNPRKHIKLDPPLNIQSNVTASRCQVWWSVPWYLAEMLQYELQYKEYSVSWEVALNKAAPSSLPQIEIEATELRSGIAYIARVRCKVSENEDSYHSQWSEWSQTTMFQRAGVPKLSEKVPNTRTMQFLFIPLSFGILLYLFRNCKLSSRYCCFPTSGQKASPALTFPHQLLSFSHSIICTMGILR
;
A
#
# COMPACT_ATOMS: atom_id res chain seq x y z
N GLY A 1 49.65 6.09 -12.74
CA GLY A 1 49.88 4.67 -12.38
C GLY A 1 50.01 4.55 -10.88
N TYR A 2 49.59 3.44 -10.29
CA TYR A 2 49.77 3.17 -8.86
C TYR A 2 50.79 2.02 -8.69
N ARG A 3 51.46 1.95 -7.54
CA ARG A 3 52.36 0.84 -7.17
C ARG A 3 52.02 0.39 -5.76
N VAL A 4 51.64 -0.87 -5.60
CA VAL A 4 51.39 -1.48 -4.29
C VAL A 4 52.69 -2.12 -3.80
N SER A 5 53.18 -1.72 -2.64
CA SER A 5 54.36 -2.30 -2.00
C SER A 5 54.12 -2.53 -0.53
N LEU A 6 54.50 -3.70 -0.02
CA LEU A 6 54.50 -4.01 1.39
C LEU A 6 55.86 -3.66 1.97
N GLN A 7 55.87 -2.72 2.91
CA GLN A 7 57.06 -2.38 3.69
C GLN A 7 57.01 -3.14 5.01
N GLY A 8 58.08 -3.87 5.31
CA GLY A 8 58.22 -4.58 6.58
C GLY A 8 59.64 -4.52 7.09
N ASN A 9 59.79 -4.48 8.41
CA ASN A 9 61.10 -4.65 9.05
C ASN A 9 61.26 -6.13 9.40
N PHE A 10 62.13 -6.82 8.66
CA PHE A 10 62.47 -8.21 8.92
C PHE A 10 63.94 -8.25 9.34
N PHE A 11 64.21 -8.86 10.50
CA PHE A 11 65.56 -8.98 11.07
C PHE A 11 66.33 -7.65 11.18
N GLY A 12 65.64 -6.56 11.55
CA GLY A 12 66.27 -5.24 11.72
C GLY A 12 66.56 -4.50 10.41
N ARG A 13 66.18 -5.05 9.25
CA ARG A 13 66.33 -4.42 7.94
C ARG A 13 64.98 -4.14 7.31
N ASN A 14 64.81 -2.91 6.81
CA ASN A 14 63.63 -2.52 6.05
C ASN A 14 63.68 -3.19 4.68
N HIS A 15 62.71 -4.05 4.41
CA HIS A 15 62.51 -4.66 3.11
C HIS A 15 61.21 -4.13 2.49
N THR A 16 61.26 -3.84 1.20
CA THR A 16 60.10 -3.40 0.41
C THR A 16 59.81 -4.48 -0.63
N TYR A 17 58.73 -5.24 -0.42
CA TYR A 17 58.30 -6.29 -1.34
C TYR A 17 57.17 -5.77 -2.23
N ILE A 18 57.25 -6.07 -3.54
CA ILE A 18 56.13 -5.84 -4.46
C ILE A 18 55.26 -7.08 -4.37
N THR A 19 54.15 -7.00 -3.64
CA THR A 19 53.42 -8.19 -3.22
C THR A 19 52.63 -8.83 -4.36
N PHE A 20 52.20 -8.07 -5.38
CA PHE A 20 51.36 -8.60 -6.47
C PHE A 20 51.55 -7.82 -7.79
N PRO A 21 52.43 -8.26 -8.70
CA PRO A 21 52.67 -7.57 -9.97
C PRO A 21 51.47 -7.69 -10.93
N GLU A 22 50.68 -8.76 -10.88
CA GLU A 22 49.49 -8.89 -11.74
C GLU A 22 48.24 -8.20 -11.19
N TYR A 23 48.23 -7.80 -9.92
CA TYR A 23 47.04 -7.19 -9.30
C TYR A 23 46.82 -5.77 -9.82
N ASN A 24 45.66 -5.55 -10.46
CA ASN A 24 45.28 -4.24 -10.98
C ASN A 24 44.13 -3.61 -10.15
N PRO A 25 44.41 -2.81 -9.11
CA PRO A 25 43.43 -2.10 -8.30
C PRO A 25 42.29 -1.44 -9.07
N ARG A 26 42.56 -0.87 -10.25
CA ARG A 26 41.52 -0.23 -11.08
C ARG A 26 40.49 -1.24 -11.62
N LYS A 27 40.80 -2.53 -11.62
CA LYS A 27 39.89 -3.62 -11.99
C LYS A 27 39.16 -4.27 -10.80
N HIS A 28 39.52 -3.90 -9.57
CA HIS A 28 39.07 -4.57 -8.35
C HIS A 28 38.51 -3.59 -7.32
N ILE A 29 37.76 -2.58 -7.78
CA ILE A 29 37.15 -1.60 -6.89
C ILE A 29 35.90 -2.20 -6.25
N LYS A 30 35.77 -2.03 -4.93
CA LYS A 30 34.52 -2.26 -4.21
C LYS A 30 34.22 -1.00 -3.41
N LEU A 31 33.07 -0.40 -3.67
CA LEU A 31 32.64 0.84 -3.04
C LEU A 31 31.96 0.55 -1.69
N ASP A 32 31.94 1.57 -0.85
CA ASP A 32 31.10 1.57 0.35
C ASP A 32 29.61 1.67 -0.04
N PRO A 33 28.70 1.07 0.76
CA PRO A 33 27.27 1.17 0.52
C PRO A 33 26.78 2.62 0.66
N PRO A 34 25.75 3.04 -0.10
CA PRO A 34 25.15 4.36 0.05
C PRO A 34 24.56 4.60 1.45
N LEU A 35 24.65 5.85 1.92
CA LEU A 35 24.25 6.26 3.27
C LEU A 35 22.97 7.10 3.26
N ASN A 36 22.34 7.26 4.42
CA ASN A 36 21.20 8.16 4.64
C ASN A 36 20.06 7.98 3.63
N ILE A 37 19.73 6.73 3.30
CA ILE A 37 18.59 6.44 2.42
C ILE A 37 17.29 6.90 3.08
N GLN A 38 16.48 7.62 2.32
CA GLN A 38 15.20 8.18 2.73
C GLN A 38 14.18 8.00 1.62
N SER A 39 12.90 8.10 1.98
CA SER A 39 11.79 7.94 1.06
C SER A 39 10.69 8.95 1.32
N ASN A 40 10.16 9.56 0.26
CA ASN A 40 8.99 10.44 0.26
C ASN A 40 7.89 9.80 -0.57
N VAL A 41 6.74 9.59 0.05
CA VAL A 41 5.59 9.03 -0.64
C VAL A 41 4.60 10.15 -0.95
N THR A 42 4.28 10.27 -2.23
CA THR A 42 3.23 11.15 -2.73
C THR A 42 2.07 10.31 -3.30
N ALA A 43 0.97 10.95 -3.70
CA ALA A 43 -0.19 10.25 -4.24
C ALA A 43 0.11 9.47 -5.54
N SER A 44 1.02 10.01 -6.37
CA SER A 44 1.37 9.48 -7.69
C SER A 44 2.68 8.69 -7.73
N ARG A 45 3.58 8.85 -6.75
CA ARG A 45 4.93 8.27 -6.80
C ARG A 45 5.57 8.13 -5.42
N CYS A 46 6.53 7.22 -5.30
CA CYS A 46 7.45 7.17 -4.17
C CYS A 46 8.86 7.55 -4.65
N GLN A 47 9.41 8.62 -4.10
CA GLN A 47 10.78 9.05 -4.37
C GLN A 47 11.69 8.51 -3.28
N VAL A 48 12.78 7.84 -3.66
CA VAL A 48 13.81 7.35 -2.76
C VAL A 48 15.12 8.06 -3.10
N TRP A 49 15.82 8.59 -2.11
CA TRP A 49 17.12 9.26 -2.29
C TRP A 49 18.11 8.85 -1.20
N TRP A 50 19.39 9.04 -1.48
CA TRP A 50 20.49 8.67 -0.59
C TRP A 50 21.66 9.63 -0.72
N SER A 51 22.68 9.47 0.13
CA SER A 51 23.90 10.26 0.14
C SER A 51 25.08 9.45 -0.37
N VAL A 52 25.90 10.08 -1.20
CA VAL A 52 27.21 9.59 -1.65
C VAL A 52 28.22 10.74 -1.65
N PRO A 53 29.53 10.46 -1.60
CA PRO A 53 30.54 11.48 -1.80
C PRO A 53 30.36 12.18 -3.16
N TRP A 54 30.36 13.51 -3.16
CA TRP A 54 30.02 14.33 -4.33
C TRP A 54 30.90 14.03 -5.55
N TYR A 55 32.19 13.73 -5.33
CA TYR A 55 33.15 13.44 -6.39
C TYR A 55 32.91 12.10 -7.09
N LEU A 56 32.07 11.23 -6.52
CA LEU A 56 31.68 9.96 -7.14
C LEU A 56 30.35 10.04 -7.87
N ALA A 57 29.48 11.02 -7.55
CA ALA A 57 28.08 11.02 -7.96
C ALA A 57 27.88 10.73 -9.45
N GLU A 58 28.67 11.36 -10.33
CA GLU A 58 28.54 11.23 -11.78
C GLU A 58 29.09 9.90 -12.35
N MET A 59 29.91 9.19 -11.59
CA MET A 59 30.59 7.96 -12.03
C MET A 59 29.89 6.68 -11.55
N LEU A 60 28.80 6.82 -10.79
CA LEU A 60 28.12 5.70 -10.16
C LEU A 60 26.84 5.32 -10.89
N GLN A 61 26.65 4.00 -10.99
CA GLN A 61 25.40 3.36 -11.28
C GLN A 61 24.79 2.83 -9.98
N TYR A 62 23.47 2.92 -9.86
CA TYR A 62 22.74 2.48 -8.68
C TYR A 62 21.71 1.42 -9.04
N GLU A 63 21.50 0.51 -8.08
CA GLU A 63 20.40 -0.43 -8.11
C GLU A 63 19.61 -0.29 -6.81
N LEU A 64 18.31 0.00 -6.98
CA LEU A 64 17.33 -0.03 -5.91
C LEU A 64 16.72 -1.43 -5.88
N GLN A 65 16.61 -2.00 -4.69
CA GLN A 65 15.84 -3.19 -4.45
C GLN A 65 14.77 -2.91 -3.40
N TYR A 66 13.52 -3.25 -3.69
CA TYR A 66 12.41 -3.02 -2.78
C TYR A 66 11.43 -4.20 -2.75
N LYS A 67 10.76 -4.37 -1.62
CA LYS A 67 9.80 -5.45 -1.41
C LYS A 67 8.74 -5.06 -0.39
N GLU A 68 7.65 -5.81 -0.34
CA GLU A 68 6.72 -5.72 0.79
C GLU A 68 7.43 -6.09 2.10
N TYR A 69 7.06 -5.44 3.21
CA TYR A 69 7.71 -5.61 4.50
C TYR A 69 7.70 -7.08 4.96
N SER A 70 6.58 -7.77 4.79
CA SER A 70 6.34 -9.16 5.22
C SER A 70 6.99 -10.24 4.35
N VAL A 71 7.59 -9.87 3.21
CA VAL A 71 8.05 -10.82 2.19
C VAL A 71 9.57 -11.03 2.25
N SER A 72 10.10 -12.13 1.72
CA SER A 72 11.56 -12.37 1.63
C SER A 72 12.25 -11.48 0.59
N TRP A 73 13.56 -11.25 0.74
CA TRP A 73 14.37 -10.55 -0.26
C TRP A 73 14.56 -11.32 -1.58
N GLU A 74 14.29 -12.62 -1.59
CA GLU A 74 14.41 -13.47 -2.79
C GLU A 74 13.40 -13.10 -3.90
N VAL A 75 12.26 -12.52 -3.52
CA VAL A 75 11.21 -12.07 -4.45
C VAL A 75 11.13 -10.54 -4.54
N ALA A 76 12.18 -9.85 -4.13
CA ALA A 76 12.25 -8.41 -4.19
C ALA A 76 12.33 -7.91 -5.64
N LEU A 77 11.79 -6.72 -5.87
CA LEU A 77 11.82 -6.04 -7.16
C LEU A 77 13.10 -5.20 -7.26
N ASN A 78 13.81 -5.35 -8.38
CA ASN A 78 15.01 -4.57 -8.67
C ASN A 78 14.67 -3.47 -9.68
N LYS A 79 15.17 -2.27 -9.43
CA LYS A 79 15.02 -1.11 -10.31
C LYS A 79 16.36 -0.42 -10.46
N ALA A 80 16.86 -0.36 -11.69
CA ALA A 80 18.06 0.40 -12.00
C ALA A 80 17.74 1.90 -12.00
N ALA A 81 18.64 2.72 -11.46
CA ALA A 81 18.51 4.16 -11.57
C ALA A 81 18.77 4.60 -13.02
N PRO A 82 17.86 5.36 -13.66
CA PRO A 82 18.02 5.80 -15.04
C PRO A 82 19.08 6.92 -15.19
N SER A 83 19.49 7.53 -14.08
CA SER A 83 20.49 8.61 -14.04
C SER A 83 21.55 8.30 -12.99
N SER A 84 22.72 8.93 -13.11
CA SER A 84 23.77 8.94 -12.09
C SER A 84 23.41 9.77 -10.85
N LEU A 85 22.19 10.31 -10.76
CA LEU A 85 21.73 11.01 -9.57
C LEU A 85 21.45 10.02 -8.44
N PRO A 86 21.72 10.39 -7.17
CA PRO A 86 21.47 9.55 -6.00
C PRO A 86 19.99 9.53 -5.58
N GLN A 87 19.10 9.36 -6.58
CA GLN A 87 17.66 9.30 -6.39
C GLN A 87 17.02 8.39 -7.43
N ILE A 88 15.89 7.80 -7.07
CA ILE A 88 15.08 6.97 -7.96
C ILE A 88 13.61 7.12 -7.61
N GLU A 89 12.77 6.98 -8.62
CA GLU A 89 11.32 7.07 -8.50
C GLU A 89 10.68 5.70 -8.72
N ILE A 90 9.76 5.34 -7.84
CA ILE A 90 8.91 4.16 -7.95
C ILE A 90 7.50 4.65 -8.26
N GLU A 91 6.93 4.16 -9.35
CA GLU A 91 5.61 4.59 -9.79
C GLU A 91 4.54 4.12 -8.81
N ALA A 92 3.47 4.90 -8.67
CA ALA A 92 2.31 4.47 -7.88
C ALA A 92 1.70 3.14 -8.37
N THR A 93 1.81 2.83 -9.66
CA THR A 93 1.30 1.60 -10.26
C THR A 93 2.08 0.36 -9.83
N GLU A 94 3.36 0.52 -9.46
CA GLU A 94 4.20 -0.54 -8.90
C GLU A 94 3.87 -0.82 -7.42
N LEU A 95 3.16 0.10 -6.75
CA LEU A 95 2.92 0.07 -5.30
C LEU A 95 1.45 -0.16 -4.95
N ARG A 96 1.21 -1.14 -4.08
CA ARG A 96 -0.12 -1.42 -3.54
C ARG A 96 -0.46 -0.44 -2.42
N SER A 97 -1.66 0.12 -2.48
CA SER A 97 -2.18 1.05 -1.47
C SER A 97 -2.37 0.34 -0.13
N GLY A 98 -1.96 0.98 0.97
CA GLY A 98 -2.07 0.44 2.32
C GLY A 98 -1.03 -0.64 2.67
N ILE A 99 -0.12 -1.00 1.76
CA ILE A 99 0.95 -1.97 2.02
C ILE A 99 2.25 -1.23 2.33
N ALA A 100 2.93 -1.69 3.38
CA ALA A 100 4.25 -1.20 3.74
C ALA A 100 5.35 -1.91 2.94
N TYR A 101 6.26 -1.12 2.41
CA TYR A 101 7.42 -1.57 1.64
C TYR A 101 8.70 -1.20 2.36
N ILE A 102 9.75 -1.97 2.09
CA ILE A 102 11.12 -1.64 2.47
C ILE A 102 12.01 -1.63 1.25
N ALA A 103 12.96 -0.70 1.20
CA ALA A 103 13.92 -0.56 0.13
C ALA A 103 15.34 -0.43 0.64
N ARG A 104 16.28 -0.90 -0.17
CA ARG A 104 17.73 -0.78 0.01
C ARG A 104 18.39 -0.50 -1.33
N VAL A 105 19.53 0.17 -1.31
CA VAL A 105 20.28 0.57 -2.51
C VAL A 105 21.70 0.05 -2.43
N ARG A 106 22.27 -0.27 -3.57
CA ARG A 106 23.71 -0.50 -3.75
C ARG A 106 24.22 0.28 -4.94
N CYS A 107 25.54 0.47 -5.00
CA CYS A 107 26.19 1.23 -6.06
C CYS A 107 27.35 0.45 -6.67
N LYS A 108 27.69 0.82 -7.89
CA LYS A 108 28.82 0.30 -8.67
C LYS A 108 29.33 1.44 -9.55
N VAL A 109 30.62 1.44 -9.91
CA VAL A 109 31.13 2.33 -10.95
C VAL A 109 30.50 1.98 -12.29
N SER A 110 30.07 2.98 -13.05
CA SER A 110 29.53 2.78 -14.40
C SER A 110 30.56 2.09 -15.30
N GLU A 111 30.20 0.97 -15.91
CA GLU A 111 31.08 0.25 -16.82
C GLU A 111 31.12 0.93 -18.19
N ASN A 112 32.14 1.77 -18.41
CA ASN A 112 32.56 2.21 -19.74
C ASN A 112 33.75 1.36 -20.24
N GLU A 113 33.85 1.13 -21.55
CA GLU A 113 34.77 0.14 -22.14
C GLU A 113 36.27 0.37 -21.81
N ASP A 114 36.68 1.60 -21.49
CA ASP A 114 38.04 1.96 -21.08
C ASP A 114 38.10 2.57 -19.66
N SER A 115 37.25 2.13 -18.73
CA SER A 115 37.09 2.75 -17.41
C SER A 115 37.52 1.85 -16.24
N TYR A 116 37.05 2.15 -15.04
CA TYR A 116 37.31 1.39 -13.82
C TYR A 116 36.34 0.20 -13.75
N HIS A 117 36.82 -0.99 -13.38
CA HIS A 117 35.91 -2.10 -13.07
C HIS A 117 35.70 -2.19 -11.58
N SER A 118 34.43 -2.36 -11.20
CA SER A 118 34.03 -2.48 -9.82
C SER A 118 33.02 -3.61 -9.63
N GLN A 119 32.99 -4.14 -8.42
CA GLN A 119 31.92 -5.00 -7.96
C GLN A 119 30.80 -4.12 -7.39
N TRP A 120 29.60 -4.68 -7.32
CA TRP A 120 28.53 -4.07 -6.54
C TRP A 120 28.96 -3.93 -5.08
N SER A 121 28.65 -2.78 -4.48
CA SER A 121 28.79 -2.60 -3.04
C SER A 121 27.83 -3.50 -2.27
N GLU A 122 28.04 -3.58 -0.97
CA GLU A 122 27.03 -4.14 -0.08
C GLU A 122 25.74 -3.32 -0.14
N TRP A 123 24.65 -3.92 0.31
CA TRP A 123 23.38 -3.19 0.41
C TRP A 123 23.45 -2.13 1.51
N SER A 124 22.83 -0.97 1.26
CA SER A 124 22.65 0.09 2.26
C SER A 124 21.76 -0.35 3.43
N GLN A 125 21.65 0.51 4.44
CA GLN A 125 20.53 0.43 5.39
C GLN A 125 19.18 0.46 4.65
N THR A 126 18.12 0.03 5.30
CA THR A 126 16.78 0.00 4.69
C THR A 126 15.97 1.25 5.04
N THR A 127 15.20 1.77 4.09
CA THR A 127 14.12 2.73 4.36
C THR A 127 12.77 2.04 4.23
N MET A 128 11.78 2.48 5.01
CA MET A 128 10.41 1.99 4.98
C MET A 128 9.47 3.07 4.47
N PHE A 129 8.53 2.69 3.62
CA PHE A 129 7.52 3.60 3.11
C PHE A 129 6.19 2.88 2.86
N GLN A 130 5.09 3.63 2.90
CA GLN A 130 3.76 3.09 2.70
C GLN A 130 2.96 4.08 1.87
N ARG A 131 2.34 3.57 0.80
CA ARG A 131 1.37 4.36 0.04
C ARG A 131 0.11 4.52 0.88
N ALA A 132 -0.29 5.77 1.11
CA ALA A 132 -1.54 6.07 1.82
C ALA A 132 -2.69 5.24 1.23
N GLY A 133 -3.40 4.57 2.13
CA GLY A 133 -4.68 3.97 1.80
C GLY A 133 -5.64 5.03 1.28
N VAL A 134 -6.56 4.68 0.37
CA VAL A 134 -7.85 5.38 0.38
C VAL A 134 -8.35 5.29 1.83
N PRO A 135 -8.72 6.40 2.49
CA PRO A 135 -9.30 6.34 3.81
C PRO A 135 -10.45 5.33 3.74
N LYS A 136 -10.32 4.19 4.40
CA LYS A 136 -11.50 3.42 4.75
C LYS A 136 -12.30 4.41 5.58
N LEU A 137 -13.39 4.93 5.01
CA LEU A 137 -14.42 5.61 5.79
C LEU A 137 -14.62 4.67 6.97
N SER A 138 -14.16 5.10 8.16
CA SER A 138 -14.42 4.37 9.37
C SER A 138 -15.93 4.42 9.47
N GLU A 139 -16.56 3.37 8.96
CA GLU A 139 -17.97 3.12 9.12
C GLU A 139 -18.08 2.93 10.63
N LYS A 140 -18.27 4.07 11.30
CA LYS A 140 -18.50 4.15 12.72
C LYS A 140 -19.88 3.54 12.85
N VAL A 141 -19.93 2.21 12.87
CA VAL A 141 -21.14 1.41 13.06
C VAL A 141 -21.83 2.08 14.23
N PRO A 142 -22.98 2.76 14.02
CA PRO A 142 -23.64 3.44 15.11
C PRO A 142 -23.99 2.36 16.11
N ASN A 143 -23.34 2.40 17.28
CA ASN A 143 -23.50 1.44 18.35
C ASN A 143 -25.00 1.23 18.58
N THR A 144 -25.50 0.04 18.24
CA THR A 144 -26.92 -0.34 18.30
C THR A 144 -27.51 -0.14 19.70
N ARG A 145 -26.67 -0.13 20.74
CA ARG A 145 -27.04 0.22 22.12
C ARG A 145 -27.41 1.70 22.29
N THR A 146 -26.78 2.63 21.58
CA THR A 146 -27.09 4.08 21.70
C THR A 146 -28.44 4.42 21.07
N MET A 147 -28.84 3.71 20.00
CA MET A 147 -30.15 3.89 19.39
C MET A 147 -31.29 3.35 20.27
N GLN A 148 -31.07 2.27 21.03
CA GLN A 148 -32.07 1.76 21.97
C GLN A 148 -32.49 2.80 23.02
N PHE A 149 -31.57 3.63 23.53
CA PHE A 149 -31.89 4.65 24.53
C PHE A 149 -32.73 5.82 24.00
N LEU A 150 -32.85 6.00 22.69
CA LEU A 150 -33.69 7.04 22.07
C LEU A 150 -35.11 6.53 21.80
N PHE A 151 -35.27 5.28 21.39
CA PHE A 151 -36.59 4.72 21.01
C PHE A 151 -37.45 4.31 22.22
N ILE A 152 -36.83 3.88 23.34
CA ILE A 152 -37.55 3.46 24.55
C ILE A 152 -38.33 4.62 25.21
N PRO A 153 -37.74 5.80 25.48
CA PRO A 153 -38.51 6.90 26.11
C PRO A 153 -39.56 7.50 25.16
N LEU A 154 -39.27 7.55 23.84
CA LEU A 154 -40.23 8.06 22.85
C LEU A 154 -41.47 7.17 22.75
N SER A 155 -41.27 5.85 22.67
CA SER A 155 -42.37 4.88 22.58
C SER A 155 -43.21 4.85 23.86
N PHE A 156 -42.58 4.94 25.04
CA PHE A 156 -43.30 5.02 26.32
C PHE A 156 -44.11 6.31 26.45
N GLY A 157 -43.56 7.45 26.02
CA GLY A 157 -44.28 8.72 25.99
C GLY A 157 -45.52 8.69 25.07
N ILE A 158 -45.40 8.08 23.90
CA ILE A 158 -46.52 7.90 22.96
C ILE A 158 -47.58 6.96 23.55
N LEU A 159 -47.17 5.87 24.21
CA LEU A 159 -48.11 4.94 24.86
C LEU A 159 -48.91 5.62 25.98
N LEU A 160 -48.24 6.43 26.82
CA LEU A 160 -48.91 7.18 27.88
C LEU A 160 -49.87 8.24 27.31
N TYR A 161 -49.47 8.90 26.23
CA TYR A 161 -50.33 9.85 25.53
C TYR A 161 -51.58 9.17 24.98
N LEU A 162 -51.43 8.03 24.29
CA LEU A 162 -52.56 7.25 23.78
C LEU A 162 -53.41 6.72 24.91
N PHE A 163 -52.83 6.16 25.98
CA PHE A 163 -53.61 5.68 27.13
C PHE A 163 -54.41 6.79 27.79
N ARG A 164 -53.82 7.98 27.95
CA ARG A 164 -54.53 9.15 28.50
C ARG A 164 -55.70 9.59 27.61
N ASN A 165 -55.52 9.57 26.29
CA ASN A 165 -56.58 9.92 25.34
C ASN A 165 -57.62 8.81 25.17
N CYS A 166 -57.23 7.53 25.20
CA CYS A 166 -58.11 6.37 25.12
C CYS A 166 -58.95 6.20 26.39
N LYS A 167 -58.44 6.59 27.57
CA LYS A 167 -59.23 6.58 28.81
C LYS A 167 -60.35 7.62 28.81
N LEU A 168 -60.31 8.61 27.92
CA LEU A 168 -61.40 9.56 27.67
C LEU A 168 -62.38 9.10 26.58
N SER A 169 -62.04 8.08 25.79
CA SER A 169 -62.88 7.56 24.69
C SER A 169 -63.59 6.24 25.03
N SER A 170 -63.79 5.93 26.32
CA SER A 170 -64.68 4.84 26.75
C SER A 170 -65.96 5.40 27.37
N ARG A 171 -66.71 6.12 26.54
CA ARG A 171 -68.18 6.13 26.57
C ARG A 171 -68.60 6.15 25.10
N TYR A 172 -69.67 5.42 24.80
CA TYR A 172 -70.18 5.11 23.45
C TYR A 172 -69.47 3.94 22.76
N CYS A 173 -70.00 2.74 22.98
CA CYS A 173 -70.60 1.95 21.89
C CYS A 173 -71.44 0.83 22.53
N CYS A 174 -72.76 1.04 22.55
CA CYS A 174 -73.72 -0.02 22.83
C CYS A 174 -73.91 -0.87 21.57
N PHE A 175 -73.84 -2.19 21.78
CA PHE A 175 -74.54 -3.31 21.15
C PHE A 175 -75.04 -3.22 19.68
N PRO A 176 -74.75 -4.24 18.85
CA PRO A 176 -75.35 -4.39 17.52
C PRO A 176 -76.69 -5.14 17.59
N THR A 177 -77.68 -4.71 16.80
CA THR A 177 -78.89 -5.51 16.50
C THR A 177 -79.21 -5.53 15.02
N SER A 178 -79.59 -6.74 14.59
CA SER A 178 -80.40 -7.13 13.43
C SER A 178 -79.85 -6.87 12.02
N GLY A 179 -79.82 -7.95 11.23
CA GLY A 179 -79.45 -7.92 9.82
C GLY A 179 -80.63 -7.80 8.86
N GLN A 180 -80.32 -7.77 7.56
CA GLN A 180 -81.06 -8.43 6.47
C GLN A 180 -80.31 -8.21 5.13
N LYS A 181 -79.93 -9.35 4.53
CA LYS A 181 -80.08 -9.78 3.12
C LYS A 181 -80.15 -8.71 2.01
N ALA A 182 -79.19 -8.76 1.07
CA ALA A 182 -79.42 -8.99 -0.38
C ALA A 182 -78.09 -8.94 -1.18
N SER A 183 -77.81 -10.00 -1.95
CA SER A 183 -77.06 -9.98 -3.22
C SER A 183 -78.10 -9.78 -4.35
N PRO A 184 -77.78 -9.30 -5.58
CA PRO A 184 -76.64 -9.81 -6.37
C PRO A 184 -75.96 -8.87 -7.41
N ALA A 185 -74.87 -9.43 -7.96
CA ALA A 185 -74.44 -9.37 -9.37
C ALA A 185 -73.61 -8.20 -9.92
N LEU A 186 -72.58 -8.62 -10.70
CA LEU A 186 -71.83 -7.94 -11.77
C LEU A 186 -70.80 -6.90 -11.28
N THR A 187 -69.52 -6.90 -11.67
CA THR A 187 -68.90 -7.30 -12.94
C THR A 187 -67.37 -7.39 -12.73
N PHE A 188 -66.72 -8.43 -13.30
CA PHE A 188 -65.29 -8.46 -13.66
C PHE A 188 -65.11 -7.71 -15.00
N PRO A 189 -63.92 -7.19 -15.40
CA PRO A 189 -62.73 -8.03 -15.66
C PRO A 189 -61.33 -7.41 -15.45
N HIS A 190 -60.37 -8.35 -15.35
CA HIS A 190 -58.99 -8.39 -15.85
C HIS A 190 -58.20 -7.09 -16.05
N GLN A 191 -56.96 -7.04 -15.54
CA GLN A 191 -55.76 -7.21 -16.39
C GLN A 191 -54.50 -7.60 -15.59
N LEU A 192 -53.76 -8.55 -16.18
CA LEU A 192 -52.41 -9.00 -15.85
C LEU A 192 -51.38 -7.92 -16.17
N LEU A 193 -50.24 -7.93 -15.48
CA LEU A 193 -48.92 -8.00 -16.13
C LEU A 193 -47.81 -8.32 -15.12
N SER A 194 -47.30 -9.53 -15.29
CA SER A 194 -46.01 -10.03 -14.81
C SER A 194 -44.87 -9.20 -15.40
N PHE A 195 -43.81 -8.95 -14.62
CA PHE A 195 -42.44 -8.99 -15.15
C PHE A 195 -41.45 -9.44 -14.07
N SER A 196 -40.92 -10.64 -14.31
CA SER A 196 -39.72 -11.23 -13.72
C SER A 196 -38.50 -10.75 -14.50
N HIS A 197 -37.40 -10.36 -13.87
CA HIS A 197 -36.06 -10.43 -14.48
C HIS A 197 -35.00 -10.62 -13.40
N SER A 198 -34.47 -11.85 -13.31
CA SER A 198 -33.15 -12.15 -12.77
C SER A 198 -32.08 -11.79 -13.82
N ILE A 199 -30.97 -11.18 -13.41
CA ILE A 199 -29.81 -10.96 -14.27
C ILE A 199 -28.67 -11.85 -13.74
N ILE A 200 -28.29 -12.83 -14.56
CA ILE A 200 -27.06 -13.61 -14.46
C ILE A 200 -26.23 -13.26 -15.70
N CYS A 201 -25.00 -12.77 -15.51
CA CYS A 201 -24.05 -12.48 -16.58
C CYS A 201 -22.63 -12.91 -16.17
N THR A 202 -22.06 -13.89 -16.88
CA THR A 202 -20.61 -14.08 -17.10
C THR A 202 -20.46 -14.88 -18.41
N MET A 203 -20.26 -14.21 -19.54
CA MET A 203 -18.97 -13.95 -20.22
C MET A 203 -18.26 -15.21 -20.75
N GLY A 204 -18.38 -15.42 -22.06
CA GLY A 204 -17.59 -16.36 -22.85
C GLY A 204 -16.36 -15.68 -23.48
N ILE A 205 -15.28 -16.43 -23.57
CA ILE A 205 -14.00 -16.06 -24.17
C ILE A 205 -14.01 -16.55 -25.63
N LEU A 206 -13.77 -15.64 -26.58
CA LEU A 206 -13.40 -16.00 -27.95
C LEU A 206 -11.88 -16.14 -28.03
N ARG A 207 -11.42 -17.29 -28.54
CA ARG A 207 -10.08 -17.52 -29.06
C ARG A 207 -10.07 -17.26 -30.55
#